data_AF-A0A832GVR1-F1
#
_entry.id   AF-A0A832GVR1-F1
#
_cell.length_a   1.000
_cell.length_b   1.000
_cell.length_c   1.000
_cell.angle_alpha   90.00
_cell.angle_beta   90.00
_cell.angle_gamma   90.00
#
_symmetry.space_group_name_H-M   'P 1'
#
loop_
_entity.id
_entity.type
_entity.pdbx_description
1 polymer ?
#
loop_
_entity_poly.entity_id
_entity_poly.type
_entity_poly.pdbx_seq_one_letter_code
_entity_poly.pdbx_strand_id
1 'polypeptide(L)'
;STESKLAQANNISDNIPVFSGSLDSVAAVISLSALLITPDTSLVHIASASETPVFGLFVHYNTDEVIWSPYKSRFDCVITKEPTLENISFEQVSQKLSAFIKSLLQQN
;
A
#
# COMPACT_ATOMS: atom_id res chain seq x y z
N SER A 1 15.77 13.88 11.78
CA SER A 1 14.56 14.37 12.48
C SER A 1 13.33 14.11 11.62
N THR A 2 12.11 14.21 12.18
CA THR A 2 10.86 14.14 11.41
C THR A 2 10.82 15.15 10.27
N GLU A 3 11.34 16.36 10.48
CA GLU A 3 11.46 17.40 9.47
C GLU A 3 12.30 16.97 8.24
N SER A 4 13.40 16.27 8.47
CA SER A 4 14.24 15.76 7.38
C SER A 4 13.54 14.69 6.54
N LYS A 5 12.74 13.81 7.17
CA LYS A 5 11.93 12.80 6.45
C LYS A 5 10.80 13.45 5.65
N LEU A 6 10.16 14.47 6.21
CA LEU A 6 9.12 15.24 5.53
C LEU A 6 9.67 15.99 4.30
N ALA A 7 10.83 16.62 4.43
CA ALA A 7 11.48 17.27 3.31
C ALA A 7 11.80 16.27 2.18
N GLN A 8 12.34 15.09 2.52
CA GLN A 8 12.59 14.03 1.54
C GLN A 8 11.30 13.56 0.86
N ALA A 9 10.23 13.32 1.61
CA ALA A 9 8.95 12.90 1.06
C ALA A 9 8.37 13.94 0.09
N ASN A 10 8.43 15.23 0.43
CA ASN A 10 7.96 16.30 -0.45
C ASN A 10 8.79 16.41 -1.74
N ASN A 11 10.09 16.09 -1.70
CA ASN A 11 10.94 16.11 -2.89
C ASN A 11 10.62 14.99 -3.89
N ILE A 12 10.02 13.88 -3.44
CA ILE A 12 9.71 12.72 -4.30
C ILE A 12 8.23 12.60 -4.65
N SER A 13 7.37 13.48 -4.14
CA SER A 13 5.92 13.31 -4.25
C SER A 13 5.30 13.86 -5.54
N ASP A 14 6.05 14.52 -6.44
CA ASP A 14 5.55 15.02 -7.73
C ASP A 14 4.16 15.70 -7.66
N ASN A 15 4.02 16.72 -6.81
CA ASN A 15 2.77 17.45 -6.51
C ASN A 15 1.66 16.63 -5.81
N ILE A 16 1.96 15.42 -5.36
CA ILE A 16 1.07 14.67 -4.46
C ILE A 16 1.19 15.23 -3.04
N PRO A 17 0.07 15.53 -2.36
CA PRO A 17 0.09 15.98 -0.98
C PRO A 17 0.78 14.97 -0.05
N VAL A 18 1.77 15.45 0.71
CA VAL A 18 2.41 14.68 1.76
C VAL A 18 1.76 15.01 3.09
N PHE A 19 1.21 13.98 3.74
CA PHE A 19 0.60 14.12 5.05
C PHE A 19 1.52 13.57 6.14
N SER A 20 1.56 14.27 7.28
CA SER A 20 2.16 13.77 8.51
C SER A 20 1.26 14.11 9.68
N GLY A 21 1.12 13.19 10.62
CA GLY A 21 0.20 13.35 11.75
C GLY A 21 0.34 12.21 12.76
N SER A 22 -0.58 12.17 13.72
CA SER A 22 -0.68 11.05 14.66
C SER A 22 -1.15 9.76 13.96
N LEU A 23 -0.98 8.63 14.64
CA LEU A 23 -1.55 7.35 14.19
C LEU A 23 -3.06 7.45 13.92
N ASP A 24 -3.79 8.18 14.77
CA ASP A 24 -5.23 8.39 14.60
C ASP A 24 -5.55 9.15 13.31
N SER A 25 -4.73 10.14 12.96
CA SER A 25 -4.90 10.90 11.73
C SER A 25 -4.67 10.03 10.50
N VAL A 26 -3.66 9.16 10.54
CA VAL A 26 -3.39 8.19 9.46
C VAL A 26 -4.53 7.18 9.34
N ALA A 27 -5.01 6.64 10.47
CA ALA A 27 -6.12 5.69 10.49
C ALA A 27 -7.41 6.30 9.94
N ALA A 28 -7.71 7.55 10.29
CA ALA A 28 -8.87 8.27 9.75
C ALA A 28 -8.79 8.41 8.22
N VAL A 29 -7.63 8.81 7.67
CA VAL A 29 -7.43 8.92 6.22
C VAL A 29 -7.61 7.57 5.52
N ILE A 30 -7.03 6.49 6.07
CA ILE A 30 -7.18 5.14 5.53
C ILE A 30 -8.64 4.70 5.51
N SER A 31 -9.39 4.97 6.59
CA SER A 31 -10.81 4.57 6.70
C SER A 31 -11.74 5.28 5.70
N LEU A 32 -11.34 6.47 5.23
CA LEU A 32 -12.09 7.26 4.26
C LEU A 32 -11.62 7.04 2.81
N SER A 33 -10.56 6.25 2.61
CA SER A 33 -9.98 6.01 1.29
C SER A 33 -10.68 4.87 0.56
N ALA A 34 -10.84 4.99 -0.76
CA ALA A 34 -11.39 3.91 -1.59
C ALA A 34 -10.43 2.73 -1.77
N LEU A 35 -9.13 2.98 -1.63
CA LEU A 35 -8.04 2.02 -1.81
C LEU A 35 -6.79 2.52 -1.10
N LEU A 36 -6.09 1.63 -0.40
CA LEU A 36 -4.74 1.86 0.10
C LEU A 36 -3.72 1.15 -0.80
N ILE A 37 -2.71 1.88 -1.29
CA ILE A 37 -1.54 1.31 -1.97
C ILE A 37 -0.34 1.50 -1.04
N THR A 38 0.35 0.43 -0.66
CA THR A 38 1.40 0.53 0.37
C THR A 38 2.52 -0.50 0.22
N PRO A 39 3.79 -0.11 0.41
CA PRO A 39 4.88 -1.05 0.71
C PRO A 39 5.00 -1.39 2.21
N ASP A 40 4.38 -0.58 3.09
CA ASP A 40 4.40 -0.72 4.55
C ASP A 40 3.42 -1.80 5.00
N THR A 41 3.90 -2.73 5.83
CA THR A 41 3.14 -3.88 6.36
C THR A 41 2.28 -3.53 7.58
N SER A 42 2.62 -2.48 8.34
CA SER A 42 1.89 -2.08 9.54
C SER A 42 0.55 -1.40 9.20
N LEU A 43 0.53 -0.56 8.14
CA LEU A 43 -0.69 0.12 7.68
C LEU A 43 -1.73 -0.84 7.10
N VAL A 44 -1.31 -2.02 6.64
CA VAL A 44 -2.21 -3.09 6.16
C VAL A 44 -3.16 -3.54 7.28
N HIS A 45 -2.68 -3.62 8.52
CA HIS A 45 -3.51 -4.00 9.66
C HIS A 45 -4.53 -2.91 10.03
N ILE A 46 -4.16 -1.63 9.88
CA ILE A 46 -5.09 -0.52 10.08
C ILE A 46 -6.20 -0.56 9.02
N ALA A 47 -5.83 -0.76 7.75
CA ALA A 47 -6.80 -0.91 6.66
C ALA A 47 -7.72 -2.12 6.84
N SER A 48 -7.24 -3.19 7.49
CA SER A 48 -8.08 -4.35 7.85
C SER A 48 -9.20 -3.98 8.82
N ALA A 49 -8.91 -3.08 9.78
CA ALA A 49 -9.89 -2.68 10.79
C ALA A 49 -11.03 -1.84 10.21
N SER A 50 -10.79 -1.12 9.12
CA SER A 50 -11.79 -0.31 8.42
C SER A 50 -12.31 -0.97 7.14
N GLU A 51 -11.95 -2.23 6.87
CA GLU A 51 -12.31 -2.97 5.64
C GLU A 51 -11.89 -2.24 4.34
N THR A 52 -10.92 -1.33 4.42
CA THR A 52 -10.40 -0.59 3.27
C THR A 52 -9.66 -1.57 2.34
N PRO A 53 -9.96 -1.60 1.03
CA PRO A 53 -9.21 -2.41 0.08
C PRO A 53 -7.72 -2.06 0.07
N VAL A 54 -6.85 -3.06 -0.07
CA VAL A 54 -5.39 -2.88 -0.03
C VAL A 54 -4.74 -3.47 -1.28
N PHE A 55 -3.84 -2.70 -1.89
CA PHE A 55 -2.90 -3.17 -2.90
C PHE A 55 -1.46 -3.08 -2.35
N GLY A 56 -0.85 -4.23 -2.07
CA GLY A 56 0.49 -4.31 -1.47
C GLY A 56 1.63 -4.34 -2.49
N LEU A 57 2.77 -3.71 -2.15
CA LEU A 57 4.05 -3.89 -2.85
C LEU A 57 5.07 -4.49 -1.88
N PHE A 58 5.18 -5.81 -1.90
CA PHE A 58 5.99 -6.54 -0.92
C PHE A 58 7.24 -7.11 -1.57
N VAL A 59 8.32 -7.15 -0.79
CA VAL A 59 9.52 -7.86 -1.19
C VAL A 59 9.49 -9.29 -0.65
N HIS A 60 9.94 -10.25 -1.45
CA HIS A 60 10.10 -11.61 -0.94
C HIS A 60 11.29 -11.66 0.01
N TYR A 61 10.99 -11.65 1.29
CA TYR A 61 11.88 -12.22 2.29
C TYR A 61 11.69 -13.73 2.22
N ASN A 62 12.79 -14.47 2.32
CA ASN A 62 12.96 -15.91 2.10
C ASN A 62 12.06 -16.79 3.02
N THR A 63 10.76 -16.61 2.90
CA THR A 63 9.68 -17.18 3.72
C THR A 63 8.55 -17.55 2.77
N ASP A 64 8.09 -18.80 2.83
CA ASP A 64 7.09 -19.35 1.92
C ASP A 64 5.66 -18.80 2.14
N GLU A 65 5.48 -17.91 3.12
CA GLU A 65 4.17 -17.37 3.51
C GLU A 65 4.04 -15.88 3.14
N VAL A 66 2.86 -15.49 2.64
CA VAL A 66 2.47 -14.06 2.56
C VAL A 66 2.05 -13.64 3.97
N ILE A 67 3.03 -13.29 4.80
CA ILE A 67 2.84 -13.04 6.25
C ILE A 67 1.86 -11.87 6.53
N TRP A 68 1.62 -10.99 5.55
CA TRP A 68 0.98 -9.68 5.77
C TRP A 68 -0.25 -9.42 4.88
N SER A 69 -1.21 -10.34 4.87
CA SER A 69 -2.52 -10.11 4.23
C SER A 69 -3.51 -9.47 5.22
N PRO A 70 -4.33 -8.50 4.79
CA PRO A 70 -5.34 -7.91 5.65
C PRO A 70 -6.46 -8.91 5.95
N TYR A 71 -7.00 -8.84 7.16
CA TYR A 71 -8.13 -9.66 7.57
C TYR A 71 -9.43 -9.00 7.11
N LYS A 72 -10.26 -9.74 6.36
CA LYS A 72 -11.57 -9.32 5.81
C LYS A 72 -11.59 -8.19 4.77
N SER A 73 -10.51 -7.43 4.58
CA SER A 73 -10.40 -6.50 3.46
C SER A 73 -10.12 -7.22 2.15
N ARG A 74 -10.62 -6.66 1.05
CA ARG A 74 -10.17 -7.07 -0.28
C ARG A 74 -8.71 -6.74 -0.46
N PHE A 75 -7.96 -7.69 -1.00
CA PHE A 75 -6.52 -7.61 -1.05
C PHE A 75 -5.96 -8.20 -2.33
N ASP A 76 -4.98 -7.51 -2.91
CA ASP A 76 -4.06 -8.06 -3.87
C ASP A 76 -2.68 -7.42 -3.67
N CYS A 77 -1.62 -8.00 -4.21
CA CYS A 77 -0.27 -7.46 -4.07
C CYS A 77 0.66 -7.89 -5.19
N VAL A 78 1.73 -7.13 -5.42
CA VAL A 78 2.90 -7.69 -6.10
C VAL A 78 3.93 -8.08 -5.04
N ILE A 79 4.44 -9.29 -5.18
CA ILE A 79 5.55 -9.80 -4.39
C ILE A 79 6.73 -9.97 -5.34
N THR A 80 7.87 -9.36 -5.02
CA THR A 80 9.10 -9.50 -5.83
C THR A 80 9.67 -10.91 -5.66
N LYS A 81 10.63 -11.32 -6.50
CA LYS A 81 11.30 -12.63 -6.32
C LYS A 81 12.48 -12.56 -5.36
N GLU A 82 13.15 -11.42 -5.37
CA GLU A 82 14.32 -11.10 -4.55
C GLU A 82 13.92 -10.10 -3.47
N PRO A 83 14.71 -9.92 -2.38
CA PRO A 83 14.41 -8.95 -1.31
C PRO A 83 14.66 -7.48 -1.73
N THR A 84 14.23 -7.10 -2.94
CA THR A 84 14.38 -5.77 -3.53
C THR A 84 13.21 -5.43 -4.45
N LEU A 85 12.79 -4.16 -4.43
CA LEU A 85 11.82 -3.57 -5.37
C LEU A 85 12.45 -3.17 -6.72
N GLU A 86 13.76 -3.33 -6.89
CA GLU A 86 14.42 -2.98 -8.16
C GLU A 86 14.04 -3.93 -9.31
N ASN A 87 13.61 -5.16 -8.97
CA ASN A 87 13.33 -6.22 -9.92
C ASN A 87 11.86 -6.30 -10.36
N ILE A 88 11.06 -5.27 -10.06
CA ILE A 88 9.66 -5.16 -10.49
C ILE A 88 9.49 -3.97 -11.42
N SER A 89 8.84 -4.17 -12.57
CA SER A 89 8.60 -3.08 -13.51
C SER A 89 7.31 -2.31 -13.17
N PHE A 90 7.29 -1.03 -13.54
CA PHE A 90 6.11 -0.19 -13.39
C PHE A 90 4.90 -0.75 -14.13
N GLU A 91 5.11 -1.33 -15.33
CA GLU A 91 4.06 -1.94 -16.14
C GLU A 91 3.44 -3.13 -15.44
N GLN A 92 4.26 -3.99 -14.82
CA GLN A 92 3.79 -5.16 -14.08
C GLN A 92 2.89 -4.74 -12.91
N VAL A 93 3.33 -3.73 -12.14
CA VAL A 93 2.53 -3.17 -11.05
C VAL A 93 1.23 -2.58 -11.58
N SER A 94 1.32 -1.74 -12.60
CA SER A 94 0.17 -1.00 -13.14
C SER A 94 -0.88 -1.91 -13.75
N GLN A 95 -0.48 -2.98 -14.45
CA GLN A 95 -1.40 -3.98 -14.99
C GLN A 95 -2.13 -4.70 -13.87
N LYS A 96 -1.41 -5.15 -12.84
CA LYS A 96 -2.02 -5.87 -11.71
C LYS A 96 -2.95 -4.97 -10.89
N LEU A 97 -2.51 -3.74 -10.59
CA LEU A 97 -3.33 -2.73 -9.92
C LEU A 97 -4.60 -2.40 -10.72
N SER A 98 -4.49 -2.26 -12.04
CA SER A 98 -5.64 -1.98 -12.91
C SER A 98 -6.66 -3.13 -12.89
N ALA A 99 -6.20 -4.38 -12.88
CA ALA A 99 -7.07 -5.54 -12.74
C ALA A 99 -7.77 -5.55 -11.37
N PHE A 100 -7.03 -5.25 -10.30
CA PHE A 100 -7.60 -5.17 -8.96
C PHE A 100 -8.66 -4.08 -8.86
N ILE A 101 -8.39 -2.85 -9.32
CA ILE A 101 -9.36 -1.75 -9.33
C ILE A 101 -10.62 -2.12 -10.11
N LYS A 102 -10.49 -2.73 -11.29
CA LYS A 102 -11.66 -3.21 -12.06
C LYS A 102 -12.51 -4.19 -11.26
N SER A 103 -11.87 -5.11 -10.54
CA SER A 103 -12.57 -6.06 -9.67
C SER A 103 -13.28 -5.39 -8.49
N LEU A 104 -12.81 -4.22 -8.02
CA LEU A 104 -13.48 -3.41 -6.99
C LEU A 104 -14.74 -2.75 -7.55
N LEU A 105 -14.66 -2.17 -8.76
CA LEU A 105 -15.75 -1.44 -9.38
C LEU A 105 -16.92 -2.32 -9.86
N GLN A 106 -16.65 -3.56 -10.24
CA GLN A 106 -17.66 -4.50 -10.74
C GLN A 106 -18.61 -5.06 -9.66
N GLN A 107 -18.41 -4.70 -8.39
CA GLN A 107 -19.20 -5.19 -7.26
C GLN A 107 -20.08 -4.11 -6.62
N ASN A 108 -20.17 -2.93 -7.23
CA ASN A 108 -21.07 -1.84 -6.84
C ASN A 108 -22.22 -1.70 -7.82
#